data_AF-A0AAE0GZV9-F1
#
_entry.id   AF-A0AAE0GZV9-F1
#
_cell.length_a   1.000
_cell.length_b   1.000
_cell.length_c   1.000
_cell.angle_alpha   90.00
_cell.angle_beta   90.00
_cell.angle_gamma   90.00
#
_symmetry.space_group_name_H-M   'P 1'
#
loop_
_entity.id
_entity.type
_entity.pdbx_description
1 polymer ?
#
loop_
_entity_poly.entity_id
_entity_poly.type
_entity_poly.pdbx_seq_one_letter_code
_entity_poly.pdbx_strand_id
1 'polypeptide(L)'
;MSPFLPHTLIQRAVKSLGPKDLARTYVVCKAWHDAISEDGHLRGVLETAVAFDLTPDPSPTGLIYEFSSDWYCYWDGSYGLPQVPEVDFVFKPPLLQSKSGFVVTENSNLFEFATPGDVKSVLSKLKSIQEEFVKHDVRCSCFGSESDNPYLPFVVPWSTENQLSRGEIPAVLLRQLGAHEKLRSNVKICDDLLFFLPDGGNEDGDFNVIFSDTSVSSPTATQIKELLGDEPLVFYVGSDDLNPVPLFVVSVVADGLLGGFLSALIHT
;
A
#
# COMPACT_ATOMS: atom_id res chain seq x y z
N MET A 1 16.95 -12.49 45.30
CA MET A 1 15.89 -11.52 44.92
C MET A 1 16.00 -11.32 43.43
N SER A 2 14.94 -11.61 42.66
CA SER A 2 14.94 -11.29 41.23
C SER A 2 14.82 -9.78 41.08
N PRO A 3 15.64 -9.11 40.26
CA PRO A 3 15.50 -7.67 40.04
C PRO A 3 14.23 -7.41 39.23
N PHE A 4 13.16 -7.00 39.91
CA PHE A 4 11.98 -6.47 39.23
C PHE A 4 12.30 -5.06 38.72
N LEU A 5 12.15 -4.86 37.41
CA LEU A 5 12.15 -3.53 36.83
C LEU A 5 10.97 -2.73 37.40
N PRO A 6 11.16 -1.47 37.82
CA PRO A 6 10.07 -0.58 38.19
C PRO A 6 9.03 -0.44 37.06
N HIS A 7 7.75 -0.34 37.42
CA HIS A 7 6.64 -0.17 36.46
C HIS A 7 6.88 0.98 35.47
N THR A 8 7.44 2.08 35.96
CA THR A 8 7.77 3.27 35.15
C THR A 8 8.84 3.00 34.09
N LEU A 9 9.80 2.09 34.35
CA LEU A 9 10.78 1.69 33.35
C LEU A 9 10.16 0.73 32.32
N ILE A 10 9.28 -0.16 32.76
CA ILE A 10 8.51 -1.03 31.84
C ILE A 10 7.67 -0.18 30.90
N GLN A 11 6.93 0.81 31.42
CA GLN A 11 6.13 1.75 30.63
C GLN A 11 6.96 2.53 29.60
N ARG A 12 8.18 2.94 29.95
CA ARG A 12 9.08 3.60 28.98
C ARG A 12 9.59 2.63 27.92
N ALA A 13 9.95 1.41 28.31
CA ALA A 13 10.43 0.40 27.39
C ALA A 13 9.36 0.04 26.35
N VAL A 14 8.11 -0.22 26.77
CA VAL A 14 7.03 -0.58 25.84
C VAL A 14 6.70 0.52 24.83
N LYS A 15 6.90 1.79 25.18
CA LYS A 15 6.68 2.93 24.27
C LYS A 15 7.71 3.04 23.15
N SER A 16 8.87 2.40 23.32
CA SER A 16 9.89 2.32 22.27
C SER A 16 9.74 1.09 21.36
N LEU A 17 8.79 0.20 21.65
CA LEU A 17 8.60 -1.01 20.87
C LEU A 17 7.76 -0.73 19.63
N GLY A 18 8.13 -1.34 18.51
CA GLY A 18 7.26 -1.43 17.35
C GLY A 18 6.09 -2.42 17.58
N PRO A 19 5.07 -2.42 16.72
CA PRO A 19 3.85 -3.22 16.92
C PRO A 19 4.12 -4.72 17.13
N LYS A 20 5.07 -5.29 16.38
CA LYS A 20 5.48 -6.70 16.48
C LYS A 20 6.08 -7.04 17.84
N ASP A 21 6.95 -6.18 18.35
CA ASP A 21 7.61 -6.40 19.65
C ASP A 21 6.65 -6.11 20.80
N LEU A 22 5.69 -5.19 20.62
CA LEU A 22 4.57 -5.00 21.52
C LEU A 22 3.74 -6.28 21.67
N ALA A 23 3.36 -6.92 20.56
CA ALA A 23 2.60 -8.16 20.58
C ALA A 23 3.33 -9.31 21.28
N ARG A 24 4.65 -9.44 21.05
CA ARG A 24 5.48 -10.44 21.75
C ARG A 24 5.57 -10.14 23.24
N THR A 25 5.73 -8.87 23.60
CA THR A 25 5.90 -8.40 24.96
C THR A 25 4.62 -8.54 25.79
N TYR A 26 3.46 -8.37 25.16
CA TYR A 26 2.15 -8.48 25.80
C TYR A 26 1.91 -9.83 26.49
N VAL A 27 2.49 -10.92 25.98
CA VAL A 27 2.33 -12.28 26.52
C VAL A 27 3.45 -12.71 27.47
N VAL A 28 4.43 -11.86 27.77
CA VAL A 28 5.61 -12.23 28.58
C VAL A 28 5.25 -12.42 30.05
N CYS A 29 4.66 -11.42 30.69
CA CYS A 29 4.19 -11.51 32.07
C CYS A 29 3.15 -10.44 32.40
N LYS A 30 2.49 -10.57 33.56
CA LYS A 30 1.46 -9.65 34.03
C LYS A 30 1.88 -8.18 34.03
N ALA A 31 3.12 -7.87 34.44
CA ALA A 31 3.58 -6.48 34.50
C ALA A 31 3.65 -5.80 33.12
N TRP A 32 4.09 -6.53 32.09
CA TRP A 32 4.12 -6.03 30.71
C TRP A 32 2.71 -5.92 30.12
N HIS A 33 1.87 -6.92 30.37
CA HIS A 33 0.45 -6.88 30.01
C HIS A 33 -0.26 -5.66 30.59
N ASP A 34 -0.10 -5.41 31.89
CA ASP A 34 -0.76 -4.31 32.59
C ASP A 34 -0.22 -2.96 32.06
N ALA A 35 1.10 -2.81 31.87
CA ALA A 35 1.69 -1.60 31.30
C ALA A 35 1.18 -1.26 29.89
N ILE A 36 0.94 -2.26 29.05
CA ILE A 36 0.36 -2.07 27.70
C ILE A 36 -1.15 -1.79 27.79
N SER A 37 -1.86 -2.50 28.67
CA SER A 37 -3.32 -2.38 28.80
C SER A 37 -3.77 -1.05 29.40
N GLU A 38 -2.96 -0.47 30.29
CA GLU A 38 -3.19 0.84 30.90
C GLU A 38 -2.98 2.01 29.92
N ASP A 39 -2.16 1.82 28.88
CA ASP A 39 -1.91 2.83 27.87
C ASP A 39 -2.82 2.61 26.65
N GLY A 40 -3.89 3.41 26.56
CA GLY A 40 -4.90 3.28 25.51
C GLY A 40 -4.33 3.36 24.08
N HIS A 41 -3.23 4.09 23.87
CA HIS A 41 -2.58 4.15 22.57
C HIS A 41 -1.87 2.83 22.26
N LEU A 42 -1.04 2.31 23.18
CA LEU A 42 -0.34 1.04 23.00
C LEU A 42 -1.30 -0.14 22.83
N ARG A 43 -2.39 -0.15 23.59
CA ARG A 43 -3.48 -1.11 23.41
C ARG A 43 -4.08 -1.02 22.01
N GLY A 44 -4.35 0.18 21.51
CA GLY A 44 -4.85 0.38 20.15
C GLY A 44 -3.87 -0.10 19.08
N VAL A 45 -2.56 0.16 19.24
CA VAL A 45 -1.51 -0.35 18.35
C VAL A 45 -1.52 -1.88 18.33
N LEU A 46 -1.59 -2.52 19.51
CA LEU A 46 -1.64 -3.97 19.65
C LEU A 46 -2.88 -4.57 18.98
N GLU A 47 -4.07 -4.01 19.26
CA GLU A 47 -5.33 -4.48 18.66
C GLU A 47 -5.32 -4.35 17.13
N THR A 48 -4.68 -3.30 16.61
CA THR A 48 -4.54 -3.10 15.16
C THR A 48 -3.55 -4.09 14.55
N ALA A 49 -2.39 -4.30 15.18
CA ALA A 49 -1.38 -5.24 14.71
C ALA A 49 -1.85 -6.71 14.74
N VAL A 50 -2.73 -7.06 15.68
CA VAL A 50 -3.38 -8.38 15.72
C VAL A 50 -4.41 -8.53 14.60
N ALA A 51 -5.15 -7.47 14.28
CA ALA A 51 -6.13 -7.48 13.20
C ALA A 51 -5.48 -7.43 11.80
N PHE A 52 -4.35 -6.74 11.68
CA PHE A 52 -3.60 -6.51 10.45
C PHE A 52 -2.12 -6.77 10.68
N ASP A 53 -1.66 -7.97 10.32
CA ASP A 53 -0.24 -8.29 10.26
C ASP A 53 0.37 -7.61 9.03
N LEU A 54 0.93 -6.41 9.27
CA LEU A 54 1.66 -5.62 8.27
C LEU A 54 3.12 -6.06 8.10
N THR A 55 3.55 -7.16 8.73
CA THR A 55 4.89 -7.68 8.47
C THR A 55 4.99 -8.18 7.03
N PRO A 56 6.10 -7.87 6.32
CA PRO A 56 6.33 -8.41 4.99
C PRO A 56 6.21 -9.94 4.99
N ASP A 57 5.47 -10.46 4.02
CA ASP A 57 5.35 -11.89 3.79
C ASP A 57 6.66 -12.39 3.15
N PRO A 58 7.37 -13.36 3.77
CA PRO A 58 8.56 -13.96 3.15
C PRO A 58 8.24 -14.78 1.89
N SER A 59 6.97 -15.06 1.61
CA SER A 59 6.50 -15.79 0.43
C SER A 59 5.21 -15.14 -0.08
N PRO A 60 5.30 -13.90 -0.60
CA PRO A 60 4.15 -13.04 -0.88
C PRO A 60 3.09 -13.77 -1.70
N THR A 61 1.85 -13.87 -1.19
CA THR A 61 0.73 -14.46 -1.91
C THR A 61 0.02 -13.40 -2.77
N GLY A 62 0.57 -13.16 -3.96
CA GLY A 62 0.14 -12.14 -4.92
C GLY A 62 1.24 -11.83 -5.93
N LEU A 63 0.97 -11.01 -6.95
CA LEU A 63 1.82 -10.72 -8.13
C LEU A 63 3.20 -10.07 -7.88
N ILE A 64 3.74 -10.18 -6.67
CA ILE A 64 5.16 -10.04 -6.38
C ILE A 64 5.75 -11.46 -6.32
N TYR A 65 5.67 -12.22 -7.42
CA TYR A 65 6.29 -13.54 -7.56
C TYR A 65 7.33 -13.52 -8.67
N GLU A 66 8.52 -14.06 -8.35
CA GLU A 66 9.48 -14.61 -9.32
C GLU A 66 8.76 -15.68 -10.16
N PHE A 67 8.31 -15.31 -11.36
CA PHE A 67 7.77 -16.26 -12.33
C PHE A 67 8.92 -16.98 -13.04
N SER A 68 8.68 -18.26 -13.35
CA SER A 68 9.63 -19.19 -13.99
C SER A 68 10.46 -18.56 -15.14
N SER A 69 11.69 -19.05 -15.25
CA SER A 69 12.83 -18.77 -16.16
C SER A 69 12.68 -18.07 -17.51
N ASP A 70 11.48 -17.85 -18.06
CA ASP A 70 11.29 -17.53 -19.47
C ASP A 70 10.38 -16.33 -19.77
N TRP A 71 9.96 -15.54 -18.76
CA TRP A 71 9.24 -14.27 -18.96
C TRP A 71 9.73 -13.19 -17.98
N TYR A 72 10.23 -12.06 -18.50
CA TYR A 72 10.88 -10.99 -17.71
C TYR A 72 10.09 -9.68 -17.80
N CYS A 73 9.73 -9.08 -16.66
CA CYS A 73 9.23 -7.70 -16.57
C CYS A 73 9.93 -6.95 -15.42
N TYR A 74 11.24 -6.76 -15.63
CA TYR A 74 12.08 -5.70 -15.11
C TYR A 74 12.94 -5.36 -16.33
N TRP A 75 12.64 -4.29 -17.08
CA TRP A 75 13.26 -4.10 -18.39
C TRP A 75 13.89 -2.73 -18.52
N ASP A 76 15.20 -2.71 -18.75
CA ASP A 76 16.04 -1.58 -19.16
C ASP A 76 16.48 -1.66 -20.63
N GLY A 77 15.93 -2.60 -21.41
CA GLY A 77 16.41 -2.86 -22.77
C GLY A 77 17.31 -4.09 -22.92
N SER A 78 17.83 -4.66 -21.84
CA SER A 78 18.74 -5.80 -21.91
C SER A 78 18.10 -7.07 -21.34
N TYR A 79 18.08 -8.14 -22.13
CA TYR A 79 17.59 -9.45 -21.68
C TYR A 79 18.42 -9.96 -20.47
N GLY A 80 17.80 -10.15 -19.30
CA GLY A 80 18.43 -10.80 -18.12
C GLY A 80 18.09 -10.17 -16.76
N LEU A 81 18.65 -10.73 -15.68
CA LEU A 81 18.62 -10.12 -14.34
C LEU A 81 19.33 -8.76 -14.36
N PRO A 82 18.88 -7.76 -13.56
CA PRO A 82 19.56 -6.47 -13.44
C PRO A 82 21.05 -6.69 -13.18
N GLN A 83 21.90 -6.18 -14.08
CA GLN A 83 23.34 -6.40 -13.97
C GLN A 83 23.93 -5.52 -12.86
N VAL A 84 23.29 -4.38 -12.58
CA VAL A 84 23.70 -3.44 -11.52
C VAL A 84 22.47 -2.99 -10.73
N PRO A 85 22.12 -3.65 -9.61
CA PRO A 85 20.94 -3.32 -8.78
C PRO A 85 20.88 -1.88 -8.24
N GLU A 86 21.99 -1.15 -8.27
CA GLU A 86 22.05 0.27 -7.93
C GLU A 86 21.52 1.18 -9.02
N VAL A 87 21.43 0.69 -10.25
CA VAL A 87 21.03 1.42 -11.46
C VAL A 87 19.72 0.85 -12.02
N ASP A 88 19.53 -0.46 -11.88
CA ASP A 88 18.44 -1.20 -12.51
C ASP A 88 17.35 -1.51 -11.46
N PHE A 89 16.67 -0.47 -10.99
CA PHE A 89 15.58 -0.59 -9.99
C PHE A 89 14.34 0.24 -10.38
N VAL A 90 13.16 -0.21 -9.96
CA VAL A 90 11.90 0.56 -10.03
C VAL A 90 11.64 1.25 -8.68
N PHE A 91 11.79 0.52 -7.58
CA PHE A 91 11.70 1.02 -6.20
C PHE A 91 12.88 0.51 -5.35
N LYS A 92 13.46 1.37 -4.52
CA LYS A 92 14.54 1.02 -3.58
C LYS A 92 14.32 1.68 -2.21
N PRO A 93 14.10 0.90 -1.13
CA PRO A 93 13.99 -0.57 -1.11
C PRO A 93 12.77 -1.08 -1.91
N PRO A 94 12.73 -2.37 -2.26
CA PRO A 94 11.58 -2.95 -2.94
C PRO A 94 10.28 -2.75 -2.15
N LEU A 95 9.17 -2.62 -2.87
CA LEU A 95 7.84 -2.68 -2.26
C LEU A 95 7.50 -4.13 -1.95
N LEU A 96 6.97 -4.37 -0.76
CA LEU A 96 6.66 -5.72 -0.27
C LEU A 96 5.17 -5.85 -0.02
N GLN A 97 4.65 -7.07 -0.11
CA GLN A 97 3.31 -7.36 0.37
C GLN A 97 3.39 -7.91 1.80
N SER A 98 2.56 -7.35 2.68
CA SER A 98 2.37 -7.88 4.02
C SER A 98 1.51 -9.14 4.01
N LYS A 99 1.55 -9.91 5.11
CA LYS A 99 0.66 -11.07 5.31
C LYS A 99 -0.84 -10.74 5.28
N SER A 100 -1.19 -9.47 5.49
CA SER A 100 -2.57 -9.00 5.37
C SER A 100 -2.93 -8.48 3.99
N GLY A 101 -2.04 -8.62 3.00
CA GLY A 101 -2.28 -8.27 1.61
C GLY A 101 -1.99 -6.81 1.24
N PHE A 102 -1.55 -5.98 2.19
CA PHE A 102 -1.21 -4.58 1.94
C PHE A 102 0.21 -4.43 1.41
N VAL A 103 0.41 -3.50 0.49
CA VAL A 103 1.76 -3.06 0.11
C VAL A 103 2.35 -2.21 1.22
N VAL A 104 3.57 -2.56 1.62
CA VAL A 104 4.33 -1.96 2.70
C VAL A 104 5.77 -1.68 2.26
N THR A 105 6.41 -0.72 2.92
CA THR A 105 7.87 -0.54 2.86
C THR A 105 8.47 -1.01 4.18
N GLU A 106 9.73 -1.49 4.16
CA GLU A 106 10.39 -2.09 5.33
C GLU A 106 10.38 -1.21 6.60
N ASN A 107 10.24 0.11 6.46
CA ASN A 107 10.36 1.08 7.54
C ASN A 107 9.10 1.93 7.78
N SER A 108 7.95 1.58 7.21
CA SER A 108 6.72 2.36 7.40
C SER A 108 6.09 2.09 8.77
N ASN A 109 6.28 3.00 9.73
CA ASN A 109 5.54 3.00 11.00
C ASN A 109 4.35 3.97 10.96
N LEU A 110 3.16 3.46 10.65
CA LEU A 110 1.94 4.28 10.53
C LEU A 110 1.56 4.97 11.86
N PHE A 111 1.89 4.36 13.00
CA PHE A 111 1.48 4.82 14.32
C PHE A 111 2.29 6.01 14.84
N GLU A 112 3.39 6.39 14.16
CA GLU A 112 4.10 7.64 14.42
C GLU A 112 3.35 8.87 13.88
N PHE A 113 2.46 8.66 12.90
CA PHE A 113 1.83 9.75 12.15
C PHE A 113 0.31 9.82 12.35
N ALA A 114 -0.32 8.71 12.76
CA ALA A 114 -1.76 8.64 12.94
C ALA A 114 -2.14 7.86 14.19
N THR A 115 -3.37 8.11 14.68
CA THR A 115 -3.87 7.36 15.83
C THR A 115 -4.14 5.90 15.46
N PRO A 116 -4.03 4.95 16.40
CA PRO A 116 -4.34 3.56 16.11
C PRO A 116 -5.79 3.35 15.62
N GLY A 117 -6.72 4.20 16.07
CA GLY A 117 -8.11 4.18 15.60
C GLY A 117 -8.23 4.52 14.12
N ASP A 118 -7.51 5.56 13.66
CA ASP A 118 -7.50 5.97 12.27
C ASP A 118 -6.84 4.92 11.37
N VAL A 119 -5.66 4.43 11.78
CA VAL A 119 -4.95 3.35 11.06
C VAL A 119 -5.86 2.13 10.90
N LYS A 120 -6.49 1.67 11.99
CA LYS A 120 -7.39 0.52 11.96
C LYS A 120 -8.59 0.75 11.03
N SER A 121 -9.21 1.93 11.10
CA SER A 121 -10.35 2.30 10.28
C SER A 121 -10.01 2.30 8.78
N VAL A 122 -8.88 2.90 8.42
CA VAL A 122 -8.38 2.96 7.04
C VAL A 122 -8.06 1.55 6.51
N LEU A 123 -7.32 0.74 7.27
CA LEU A 123 -6.97 -0.63 6.87
C LEU A 123 -8.22 -1.50 6.70
N SER A 124 -9.21 -1.40 7.60
CA SER A 124 -10.49 -2.10 7.48
C SER A 124 -11.23 -1.73 6.19
N LYS A 125 -11.31 -0.44 5.85
CA LYS A 125 -11.96 0.02 4.62
C LYS A 125 -11.24 -0.45 3.37
N LEU A 126 -9.92 -0.30 3.31
CA LEU A 126 -9.10 -0.76 2.19
C LEU A 126 -9.25 -2.27 1.96
N LYS A 127 -9.23 -3.07 3.03
CA LYS A 127 -9.43 -4.52 2.95
C LYS A 127 -10.82 -4.89 2.44
N SER A 128 -11.87 -4.23 2.94
CA SER A 128 -13.24 -4.43 2.47
C SER A 128 -13.39 -4.15 0.96
N ILE A 129 -12.82 -3.05 0.48
CA ILE A 129 -12.82 -2.72 -0.95
C ILE A 129 -12.04 -3.76 -1.76
N GLN A 130 -10.88 -4.20 -1.26
CA GLN A 130 -10.07 -5.23 -1.92
C GLN A 130 -10.82 -6.57 -2.03
N GLU A 131 -11.54 -6.98 -0.99
CA GLU A 131 -12.37 -8.19 -1.00
C GLU A 131 -13.47 -8.10 -2.07
N GLU A 132 -14.09 -6.93 -2.23
CA GLU A 132 -15.04 -6.68 -3.31
C GLU A 132 -14.38 -6.67 -4.70
N PHE A 133 -13.17 -6.12 -4.84
CA PHE A 133 -12.39 -6.21 -6.08
C PHE A 133 -12.13 -7.66 -6.47
N VAL A 134 -11.68 -8.49 -5.54
CA VAL A 134 -11.45 -9.92 -5.79
C VAL A 134 -12.74 -10.66 -6.15
N LYS A 135 -13.82 -10.41 -5.40
CA LYS A 135 -15.13 -11.04 -5.62
C LYS A 135 -15.74 -10.71 -6.98
N HIS A 136 -15.51 -9.50 -7.48
CA HIS A 136 -16.01 -9.03 -8.77
C HIS A 136 -14.96 -9.09 -9.88
N ASP A 137 -13.79 -9.66 -9.60
CA ASP A 137 -12.64 -9.74 -10.50
C ASP A 137 -12.29 -8.38 -11.15
N VAL A 138 -12.30 -7.32 -10.34
CA VAL A 138 -11.90 -5.97 -10.74
C VAL A 138 -10.39 -5.93 -10.95
N ARG A 139 -9.97 -5.54 -12.14
CA ARG A 139 -8.56 -5.54 -12.54
C ARG A 139 -8.12 -4.16 -13.02
N CYS A 140 -6.81 -3.93 -12.95
CA CYS A 140 -6.17 -2.78 -13.56
C CYS A 140 -5.67 -3.18 -14.95
N SER A 141 -6.07 -2.42 -15.97
CA SER A 141 -5.39 -2.40 -17.26
C SER A 141 -4.80 -1.01 -17.42
N CYS A 142 -3.48 -0.89 -17.29
CA CYS A 142 -2.77 0.36 -17.54
C CYS A 142 -1.82 0.20 -18.73
N PHE A 143 -1.65 1.29 -19.49
CA PHE A 143 -0.88 1.38 -20.73
C PHE A 143 0.45 0.60 -20.68
N GLY A 144 0.51 -0.58 -21.33
CA GLY A 144 1.72 -1.40 -21.42
C GLY A 144 1.88 -2.48 -20.34
N SER A 145 1.01 -2.51 -19.33
CA SER A 145 0.81 -3.69 -18.49
C SER A 145 -0.01 -4.70 -19.27
N GLU A 146 0.65 -5.64 -19.95
CA GLU A 146 0.01 -6.82 -20.55
C GLU A 146 -0.65 -7.74 -19.50
N SER A 147 -0.52 -7.41 -18.22
CA SER A 147 -1.06 -8.16 -17.11
C SER A 147 -2.35 -7.52 -16.58
N ASP A 148 -3.46 -8.25 -16.71
CA ASP A 148 -4.74 -7.97 -16.05
C ASP A 148 -4.60 -8.25 -14.54
N ASN A 149 -3.89 -7.38 -13.84
CA ASN A 149 -3.53 -7.58 -12.43
C ASN A 149 -4.57 -6.94 -11.49
N PRO A 150 -4.75 -7.49 -10.27
CA PRO A 150 -5.60 -6.88 -9.27
C PRO A 150 -4.98 -5.58 -8.77
N TYR A 151 -5.83 -4.69 -8.27
CA TYR A 151 -5.39 -3.60 -7.42
C TYR A 151 -4.85 -4.15 -6.10
N LEU A 152 -3.81 -3.52 -5.55
CA LEU A 152 -3.26 -3.84 -4.24
C LEU A 152 -3.47 -2.65 -3.30
N PRO A 153 -4.02 -2.87 -2.10
CA PRO A 153 -4.23 -1.80 -1.15
C PRO A 153 -2.89 -1.38 -0.53
N PHE A 154 -2.73 -0.10 -0.28
CA PHE A 154 -1.56 0.41 0.42
C PHE A 154 -1.90 1.65 1.26
N VAL A 155 -1.06 1.88 2.26
CA VAL A 155 -1.12 3.08 3.10
C VAL A 155 0.30 3.46 3.50
N VAL A 156 0.60 4.75 3.46
CA VAL A 156 1.88 5.30 3.86
C VAL A 156 1.68 6.45 4.85
N PRO A 157 2.67 6.69 5.73
CA PRO A 157 2.73 7.94 6.47
C PRO A 157 2.67 9.14 5.54
N TRP A 158 1.95 10.18 5.92
CA TRP A 158 1.81 11.39 5.11
C TRP A 158 1.86 12.64 5.98
N SER A 159 2.90 13.46 5.80
CA SER A 159 2.99 14.72 6.51
C SER A 159 2.12 15.77 5.82
N THR A 160 1.22 16.38 6.59
CA THR A 160 0.38 17.50 6.18
C THR A 160 1.09 18.86 6.33
N GLU A 161 2.36 18.88 6.78
CA GLU A 161 3.11 20.12 7.07
C GLU A 161 3.36 21.00 5.85
N ASN A 162 3.11 20.48 4.64
CA ASN A 162 2.92 21.31 3.46
C ASN A 162 1.57 20.94 2.87
N GLN A 163 0.68 21.91 2.70
CA GLN A 163 -0.50 21.77 1.86
C GLN A 163 -0.04 21.59 0.41
N LEU A 164 0.41 20.38 0.08
CA LEU A 164 0.85 20.03 -1.26
C LEU A 164 -0.34 20.20 -2.19
N SER A 165 -0.10 20.88 -3.31
CA SER A 165 -1.08 20.89 -4.38
C SER A 165 -1.26 19.48 -4.94
N ARG A 166 -2.43 19.20 -5.51
CA ARG A 166 -2.76 17.90 -6.12
C ARG A 166 -1.67 17.40 -7.09
N GLY A 167 -1.02 18.31 -7.81
CA GLY A 167 0.08 18.00 -8.74
C GLY A 167 1.42 17.63 -8.10
N GLU A 168 1.64 17.97 -6.83
CA GLU A 168 2.90 17.69 -6.11
C GLU A 168 2.88 16.33 -5.38
N ILE A 169 1.69 15.81 -5.07
CA ILE A 169 1.50 14.53 -4.36
C ILE A 169 2.25 13.38 -5.04
N PRO A 170 2.17 13.16 -6.37
CA PRO A 170 2.87 12.04 -7.01
C PRO A 170 4.38 12.08 -6.78
N ALA A 171 5.01 13.24 -6.97
CA ALA A 171 6.46 13.38 -6.83
C ALA A 171 6.94 13.09 -5.40
N VAL A 172 6.16 13.53 -4.40
CA VAL A 172 6.47 13.29 -2.98
C VAL A 172 6.25 11.82 -2.63
N LEU A 173 5.11 11.24 -3.02
CA LEU A 173 4.79 9.83 -2.78
C LEU A 173 5.85 8.91 -3.41
N LEU A 174 6.16 9.10 -4.68
CA LEU A 174 7.13 8.27 -5.40
C LEU A 174 8.53 8.39 -4.77
N ARG A 175 8.93 9.58 -4.30
CA ARG A 175 10.18 9.75 -3.57
C ARG A 175 10.17 8.98 -2.25
N GLN A 176 9.07 9.02 -1.51
CA GLN A 176 8.92 8.29 -0.24
C GLN A 176 8.92 6.78 -0.43
N LEU A 177 8.34 6.29 -1.53
CA LEU A 177 8.37 4.87 -1.92
C LEU A 177 9.73 4.44 -2.48
N GLY A 178 10.69 5.36 -2.65
CA GLY A 178 12.00 5.05 -3.20
C GLY A 178 12.01 4.80 -4.70
N ALA A 179 11.06 5.38 -5.44
CA ALA A 179 10.94 5.19 -6.88
C ALA A 179 12.17 5.75 -7.64
N HIS A 180 12.54 5.06 -8.71
CA HIS A 180 13.62 5.46 -9.61
C HIS A 180 13.40 6.86 -10.19
N GLU A 181 14.49 7.59 -10.46
CA GLU A 181 14.41 8.95 -11.00
C GLU A 181 13.65 9.05 -12.32
N LYS A 182 13.85 8.11 -13.24
CA LYS A 182 13.14 8.04 -14.52
C LYS A 182 11.61 7.92 -14.36
N LEU A 183 11.12 7.22 -13.33
CA LEU A 183 9.68 7.15 -13.04
C LEU A 183 9.16 8.46 -12.45
N ARG A 184 9.94 9.06 -11.55
CA ARG A 184 9.61 10.35 -10.93
C ARG A 184 9.57 11.50 -11.94
N SER A 185 10.32 11.42 -13.03
CA SER A 185 10.32 12.44 -14.09
C SER A 185 9.23 12.24 -15.14
N ASN A 186 8.55 11.09 -15.15
CA ASN A 186 7.51 10.76 -16.14
C ASN A 186 6.19 10.35 -15.47
N VAL A 187 5.66 11.27 -14.66
CA VAL A 187 4.34 11.16 -14.06
C VAL A 187 3.28 11.66 -15.03
N LYS A 188 2.19 10.90 -15.17
CA LYS A 188 1.00 11.31 -15.90
C LYS A 188 -0.19 11.26 -14.96
N ILE A 189 -0.77 12.42 -14.68
CA ILE A 189 -1.99 12.54 -13.89
C ILE A 189 -3.17 12.28 -14.83
N CYS A 190 -4.10 11.45 -14.38
CA CYS A 190 -5.35 11.17 -15.06
C CYS A 190 -6.46 11.98 -14.40
N ASP A 191 -7.28 12.62 -15.22
CA ASP A 191 -8.49 13.31 -14.74
C ASP A 191 -9.61 12.29 -14.44
N ASP A 192 -9.57 11.13 -15.09
CA ASP A 192 -10.52 10.04 -14.91
C ASP A 192 -9.89 8.84 -14.21
N LEU A 193 -10.67 8.22 -13.34
CA LEU A 193 -10.27 7.02 -12.63
C LEU A 193 -10.59 5.79 -13.46
N LEU A 194 -9.63 4.85 -13.56
CA LEU A 194 -9.71 3.66 -14.41
C LEU A 194 -9.87 2.30 -13.65
N PHE A 195 -10.96 1.55 -13.84
CA PHE A 195 -11.26 0.20 -13.32
C PHE A 195 -11.86 -0.66 -14.45
N PHE A 196 -11.34 -1.88 -14.61
CA PHE A 196 -11.85 -2.83 -15.60
C PHE A 196 -12.57 -3.98 -14.92
N LEU A 197 -13.61 -4.49 -15.57
CA LEU A 197 -14.23 -5.76 -15.24
C LEU A 197 -14.04 -6.75 -16.39
N PRO A 198 -13.97 -8.05 -16.11
CA PRO A 198 -13.52 -9.03 -17.09
C PRO A 198 -14.51 -9.28 -18.25
N ASP A 199 -15.80 -8.93 -18.09
CA ASP A 199 -16.84 -9.30 -19.06
C ASP A 199 -17.63 -8.11 -19.60
N GLY A 200 -16.93 -7.27 -20.37
CA GLY A 200 -17.52 -6.27 -21.24
C GLY A 200 -16.85 -6.30 -22.60
N GLY A 201 -16.94 -7.44 -23.30
CA GLY A 201 -16.33 -7.65 -24.62
C GLY A 201 -16.78 -6.65 -25.67
N ASN A 202 -16.08 -5.53 -25.76
CA ASN A 202 -16.01 -4.73 -26.97
C ASN A 202 -14.56 -4.78 -27.46
N GLU A 203 -14.37 -5.48 -28.58
CA GLU A 203 -13.12 -5.54 -29.34
C GLU A 203 -12.75 -4.17 -29.98
N ASP A 204 -13.57 -3.13 -29.77
CA ASP A 204 -13.39 -1.79 -30.30
C ASP A 204 -13.14 -0.75 -29.19
N GLY A 205 -11.85 -0.52 -28.89
CA GLY A 205 -11.23 0.80 -28.90
C GLY A 205 -11.66 1.94 -27.95
N ASP A 206 -12.74 1.84 -27.18
CA ASP A 206 -13.14 2.92 -26.26
C ASP A 206 -12.88 2.56 -24.79
N PHE A 207 -11.69 2.94 -24.32
CA PHE A 207 -11.25 2.81 -22.93
C PHE A 207 -11.96 3.82 -22.04
N ASN A 208 -13.21 3.51 -21.70
CA ASN A 208 -13.98 4.25 -20.73
C ASN A 208 -13.88 3.55 -19.39
N VAL A 209 -13.33 4.24 -18.40
CA VAL A 209 -13.71 3.94 -17.03
C VAL A 209 -14.55 5.08 -16.55
N ILE A 210 -15.74 4.66 -16.23
CA ILE A 210 -16.83 5.51 -15.93
C ILE A 210 -17.29 5.06 -14.54
N PHE A 211 -17.00 5.88 -13.52
CA PHE A 211 -17.74 5.87 -12.26
C PHE A 211 -19.25 6.07 -12.46
N SER A 212 -19.71 6.30 -13.70
CA SER A 212 -21.07 6.69 -14.04
C SER A 212 -22.03 5.60 -14.47
N ASP A 213 -21.67 4.31 -14.68
CA ASP A 213 -22.73 3.29 -14.82
C ASP A 213 -22.33 1.81 -14.64
N THR A 214 -22.84 1.22 -13.55
CA THR A 214 -23.47 -0.12 -13.42
C THR A 214 -22.70 -1.42 -13.18
N SER A 215 -21.38 -1.50 -13.24
CA SER A 215 -20.76 -2.84 -13.24
C SER A 215 -19.97 -3.22 -11.98
N VAL A 216 -19.45 -2.26 -11.22
CA VAL A 216 -19.07 -2.48 -9.81
C VAL A 216 -20.33 -2.31 -8.95
N SER A 217 -20.56 -3.20 -7.98
CA SER A 217 -21.72 -3.06 -7.10
C SER A 217 -21.79 -1.63 -6.55
N SER A 218 -22.97 -0.99 -6.59
CA SER A 218 -23.19 0.34 -6.00
C SER A 218 -22.57 0.49 -4.59
N PRO A 219 -22.59 -0.55 -3.72
CA PRO A 219 -21.86 -0.55 -2.46
C PRO A 219 -20.34 -0.34 -2.56
N THR A 220 -19.63 -1.01 -3.47
CA THR A 220 -18.17 -0.88 -3.61
C THR A 220 -17.78 0.51 -4.10
N ALA A 221 -18.50 1.06 -5.08
CA ALA A 221 -18.29 2.42 -5.56
C ALA A 221 -18.53 3.44 -4.44
N THR A 222 -19.52 3.19 -3.58
CA THR A 222 -19.78 4.00 -2.38
C THR A 222 -18.63 3.91 -1.39
N GLN A 223 -18.13 2.71 -1.10
CA GLN A 223 -16.98 2.52 -0.18
C GLN A 223 -15.71 3.21 -0.69
N ILE A 224 -15.44 3.15 -2.00
CA ILE A 224 -14.30 3.85 -2.61
C ILE A 224 -14.43 5.36 -2.43
N LYS A 225 -15.61 5.94 -2.71
CA LYS A 225 -15.87 7.37 -2.50
C LYS A 225 -15.81 7.76 -1.03
N GLU A 226 -16.35 6.94 -0.13
CA GLU A 226 -16.27 7.16 1.32
C GLU A 226 -14.86 7.11 1.88
N LEU A 227 -13.95 6.37 1.24
CA LEU A 227 -12.56 6.27 1.64
C LEU A 227 -11.69 7.34 0.98
N LEU A 228 -11.79 7.50 -0.34
CA LEU A 228 -10.87 8.31 -1.14
C LEU A 228 -11.42 9.70 -1.49
N GLY A 229 -12.68 9.97 -1.17
CA GLY A 229 -13.38 11.19 -1.53
C GLY A 229 -13.98 11.16 -2.94
N ASP A 230 -14.61 12.27 -3.33
CA ASP A 230 -15.26 12.41 -4.63
C ASP A 230 -14.27 12.54 -5.80
N GLU A 231 -13.06 13.02 -5.51
CA GLU A 231 -12.02 13.25 -6.51
C GLU A 231 -10.68 12.67 -6.04
N PRO A 232 -10.52 11.33 -6.00
CA PRO A 232 -9.22 10.72 -5.74
C PRO A 232 -8.20 11.20 -6.77
N LEU A 233 -6.93 11.26 -6.37
CA LEU A 233 -5.84 11.50 -7.31
C LEU A 233 -5.49 10.21 -8.02
N VAL A 234 -5.56 10.24 -9.34
CA VAL A 234 -5.18 9.11 -10.21
C VAL A 234 -3.97 9.52 -11.03
N PHE A 235 -2.94 8.71 -11.02
CA PHE A 235 -1.77 8.93 -11.86
C PHE A 235 -1.09 7.62 -12.16
N TYR A 236 -0.36 7.58 -13.27
CA TYR A 236 0.55 6.49 -13.57
C TYR A 236 1.96 7.01 -13.80
N VAL A 237 2.92 6.12 -13.63
CA VAL A 237 4.34 6.39 -13.92
C VAL A 237 4.87 5.31 -14.81
N GLY A 238 5.69 5.67 -15.78
CA GLY A 238 6.28 4.73 -16.71
C GLY A 238 7.48 5.33 -17.41
N SER A 239 8.31 4.49 -18.00
CA SER A 239 9.43 4.92 -18.83
C SER A 239 9.64 3.84 -19.88
N ASP A 240 10.03 4.21 -21.10
CA ASP A 240 10.39 3.23 -22.13
C ASP A 240 11.52 2.31 -21.63
N ASP A 241 12.40 2.86 -20.79
CA ASP A 241 13.50 2.15 -20.13
C ASP A 241 13.12 1.45 -18.81
N LEU A 242 11.86 1.51 -18.33
CA LEU A 242 11.43 0.86 -17.06
C LEU A 242 9.96 0.43 -17.13
N ASN A 243 9.74 -0.89 -17.17
CA ASN A 243 8.43 -1.55 -17.02
C ASN A 243 8.41 -2.33 -15.68
N PRO A 244 7.30 -2.45 -14.92
CA PRO A 244 5.90 -2.07 -15.20
C PRO A 244 5.61 -0.55 -15.13
N VAL A 245 4.43 -0.15 -15.65
CA VAL A 245 3.84 1.19 -15.51
C VAL A 245 2.85 1.21 -14.33
N PRO A 246 3.26 1.49 -13.07
CA PRO A 246 2.31 1.49 -11.97
C PRO A 246 1.26 2.59 -12.14
N LEU A 247 0.01 2.22 -11.92
CA LEU A 247 -1.10 3.14 -11.72
C LEU A 247 -1.40 3.25 -10.23
N PHE A 248 -1.62 4.48 -9.76
CA PHE A 248 -1.96 4.82 -8.40
C PHE A 248 -3.32 5.50 -8.37
N VAL A 249 -4.15 5.09 -7.42
CA VAL A 249 -5.38 5.77 -7.02
C VAL A 249 -5.25 6.08 -5.54
N VAL A 250 -5.08 7.36 -5.20
CA VAL A 250 -4.71 7.78 -3.84
C VAL A 250 -5.51 8.95 -3.34
N SER A 251 -5.64 9.03 -2.02
CA SER A 251 -6.16 10.21 -1.32
C SER A 251 -5.55 10.33 0.06
N VAL A 252 -5.69 11.51 0.67
CA VAL A 252 -5.43 11.68 2.09
C VAL A 252 -6.63 11.08 2.83
N VAL A 253 -6.44 9.90 3.42
CA VAL A 253 -7.53 9.08 3.98
C VAL A 253 -7.76 9.31 5.46
N ALA A 254 -6.77 9.89 6.15
CA ALA A 254 -6.85 10.39 7.52
C ALA A 254 -5.73 11.41 7.75
N ASP A 255 -5.78 12.15 8.86
CA ASP A 255 -4.64 12.97 9.25
C ASP A 255 -3.41 12.08 9.45
N GLY A 256 -2.28 12.47 8.85
CA GLY A 256 -1.07 11.69 8.88
C GLY A 256 -1.00 10.50 7.91
N LEU A 257 -2.04 10.21 7.11
CA LEU A 257 -2.10 9.03 6.22
C LEU A 257 -2.52 9.35 4.79
N LEU A 258 -1.73 8.86 3.84
CA LEU A 258 -2.12 8.75 2.44
C LEU A 258 -2.32 7.27 2.12
N GLY A 259 -3.45 6.94 1.49
CA GLY A 259 -3.78 5.56 1.19
C GLY A 259 -4.60 5.44 -0.08
N GLY A 260 -4.75 4.20 -0.52
CA GLY A 260 -5.52 3.85 -1.70
C GLY A 260 -5.02 2.55 -2.31
N PHE A 261 -4.97 2.53 -3.63
CA PHE A 261 -4.66 1.34 -4.41
C PHE A 261 -3.56 1.63 -5.42
N LEU A 262 -2.69 0.65 -5.63
CA LEU A 262 -1.80 0.63 -6.78
C LEU A 262 -2.09 -0.61 -7.63
N SER A 263 -1.90 -0.51 -8.94
CA SER A 263 -1.87 -1.69 -9.81
C SER A 263 -0.80 -2.66 -9.31
N ALA A 264 -1.07 -3.98 -9.30
CA ALA A 264 -0.04 -4.92 -8.89
C ALA A 264 1.22 -4.76 -9.76
N LEU A 265 2.35 -4.72 -9.06
CA LEU A 265 3.67 -4.62 -9.66
C LEU A 265 4.20 -6.02 -9.85
N ILE A 266 4.48 -6.40 -11.10
CA ILE A 266 5.25 -7.60 -11.35
C ILE A 266 6.69 -7.29 -10.92
N HIS A 267 7.18 -8.04 -9.95
CA HIS A 267 8.56 -8.01 -9.49
C HIS A 267 9.20 -9.35 -9.85
N THR A 268 10.44 -9.33 -10.33
CA THR A 268 11.30 -10.52 -10.40
C THR A 268 12.21 -10.55 -9.19
#